data_AF-A0A411YIU4-F1
#
_entry.id   AF-A0A411YIU4-F1
#
_cell.length_a   1.000
_cell.length_b   1.000
_cell.length_c   1.000
_cell.angle_alpha   90.00
_cell.angle_beta   90.00
_cell.angle_gamma   90.00
#
_symmetry.space_group_name_H-M   'P 1'
#
loop_
_entity.id
_entity.type
_entity.pdbx_description
1 polymer ?
#
loop_
_entity_poly.entity_id
_entity_poly.type
_entity_poly.pdbx_seq_one_letter_code
_entity_poly.pdbx_strand_id
1 'polypeptide(L)'
;MPRHRGGSTNMIARLDALADSIERRTPEGRDRYLDFLRVAAIAAVVLGHWLVRVVTVEDGRLESDYLLAAVPATQWATWWVQVMPLFFIVGGWSNLRSWRSARARGERLVAWIRSRARRLLRPLVPLLVVWVTVAAVLESWRGQDALVFGAETAIIPAWFLAAYLLVTALTPVLARRHEADGGSRVLAGLAAAAVLIDGLRFAGPDWATGLPTVEGEPLFAALNYLFVWLAVHQLGFWWADGRVPTRRSRQVLLAAGAIAFLALLVGFGGYPRSMVSVPGAELSNSAPPTVALLVLGIAQLAAAAAARPGLERWLARPRVWAVVVLAGSRLMAVFLWHQTAMLVVAAVAYPTGLWSAGERIDAEWWLSRPAWIAACAIVLALLVAVVGRWETAGPASDSVLPGRVAAVKTVAALLLTSIGLGVLIVGGLTDPDGPLGLPAGPLAALLAGLFGMGVVGQSWRARLAPAVSAGGRDRQFLER
;
A
#
# COMPACT_ATOMS: atom_id res chain seq x y z
N MET A 1 -23.18 44.93 -24.98
CA MET A 1 -22.96 43.59 -24.38
C MET A 1 -21.61 43.57 -23.67
N PRO A 2 -21.54 43.62 -22.33
CA PRO A 2 -20.28 43.47 -21.61
C PRO A 2 -19.95 41.99 -21.42
N ARG A 3 -18.72 41.62 -21.77
CA ARG A 3 -18.18 40.25 -21.69
C ARG A 3 -18.03 39.82 -20.23
N HIS A 4 -18.64 38.68 -19.86
CA HIS A 4 -18.35 37.92 -18.65
C HIS A 4 -16.84 37.58 -18.57
N ARG A 5 -16.06 38.37 -17.81
CA ARG A 5 -14.66 38.07 -17.43
C ARG A 5 -14.47 37.96 -15.91
N GLY A 6 -15.54 37.72 -15.15
CA GLY A 6 -15.53 37.74 -13.66
C GLY A 6 -15.42 36.37 -12.96
N GLY A 7 -15.58 35.24 -13.65
CA GLY A 7 -15.62 33.91 -13.03
C GLY A 7 -14.24 33.35 -12.63
N SER A 8 -13.25 33.50 -13.52
CA SER A 8 -11.92 32.91 -13.36
C SER A 8 -11.11 33.59 -12.26
N THR A 9 -11.22 34.92 -12.14
CA THR A 9 -10.50 35.73 -11.13
C THR A 9 -10.93 35.37 -9.71
N ASN A 10 -12.20 35.01 -9.52
CA ASN A 10 -12.76 34.65 -8.21
C ASN A 10 -12.34 33.23 -7.79
N MET A 11 -12.18 32.30 -8.74
CA MET A 11 -11.69 30.95 -8.45
C MET A 11 -10.20 30.93 -8.08
N ILE A 12 -9.36 31.67 -8.82
CA ILE A 12 -7.92 31.77 -8.53
C ILE A 12 -7.70 32.39 -7.13
N ALA A 13 -8.41 33.48 -6.80
CA ALA A 13 -8.32 34.10 -5.49
C ALA A 13 -8.74 33.16 -4.34
N ARG A 14 -9.77 32.32 -4.55
CA ARG A 14 -10.18 31.30 -3.56
C ARG A 14 -9.14 30.21 -3.39
N LEU A 15 -8.50 29.77 -4.48
CA LEU A 15 -7.42 28.78 -4.43
C LEU A 15 -6.19 29.32 -3.70
N ASP A 16 -5.88 30.61 -3.89
CA ASP A 16 -4.80 31.29 -3.16
C ASP A 16 -5.10 31.40 -1.68
N ALA A 17 -6.30 31.84 -1.31
CA ALA A 17 -6.71 31.92 0.09
C ALA A 17 -6.69 30.55 0.79
N LEU A 18 -7.09 29.47 0.08
CA LEU A 18 -6.98 28.10 0.58
C LEU A 18 -5.53 27.68 0.77
N ALA A 19 -4.66 27.95 -0.22
CA ALA A 19 -3.25 27.61 -0.14
C ALA A 19 -2.56 28.31 1.04
N ASP A 20 -2.83 29.59 1.24
CA ASP A 20 -2.29 30.37 2.36
C ASP A 20 -2.83 29.88 3.71
N SER A 21 -4.09 29.46 3.76
CA SER A 21 -4.69 28.86 4.95
C SER A 21 -4.06 27.51 5.31
N ILE A 22 -3.71 26.70 4.31
CA ILE A 22 -3.00 25.42 4.52
C ILE A 22 -1.58 25.67 4.99
N GLU A 23 -0.89 26.62 4.36
CA GLU A 23 0.46 27.04 4.74
C GLU A 23 0.52 27.47 6.21
N ARG A 24 -0.34 28.39 6.64
CA ARG A 24 -0.40 28.86 8.03
C ARG A 24 -0.72 27.78 9.06
N ARG A 25 -1.44 26.73 8.67
CA ARG A 25 -1.82 25.60 9.56
C ARG A 25 -0.83 24.44 9.53
N THR A 26 0.21 24.52 8.70
CA THR A 26 1.22 23.47 8.58
C THR A 26 2.21 23.56 9.75
N PRO A 27 2.38 22.51 10.57
CA PRO A 27 3.33 22.54 11.66
C PRO A 27 4.77 22.75 11.18
N GLU A 28 5.55 23.58 11.89
CA GLU A 28 6.92 23.95 11.51
C GLU A 28 7.88 22.73 11.42
N GLY A 29 7.59 21.65 12.15
CA GLY A 29 8.37 20.40 12.09
C GLY A 29 7.95 19.39 11.03
N ARG A 30 6.99 19.70 10.15
CA ARG A 30 6.46 18.77 9.14
C ARG A 30 7.39 18.70 7.92
N ASP A 31 7.92 17.52 7.63
CA ASP A 31 8.77 17.29 6.45
C ASP A 31 7.91 17.22 5.17
N ARG A 32 7.78 18.36 4.48
CA ARG A 32 6.99 18.49 3.23
C ARG A 32 7.47 17.54 2.15
N TYR A 33 8.78 17.31 2.09
CA TYR A 33 9.42 16.52 1.06
C TYR A 33 9.00 15.04 1.16
N LEU A 34 8.94 14.49 2.37
CA LEU A 34 8.48 13.11 2.56
C LEU A 34 7.00 12.93 2.32
N ASP A 35 6.17 13.91 2.67
CA ASP A 35 4.75 13.87 2.33
C ASP A 35 4.54 13.91 0.82
N PHE A 36 5.32 14.72 0.10
CA PHE A 36 5.34 14.69 -1.35
C PHE A 36 5.72 13.31 -1.89
N LEU A 37 6.78 12.68 -1.37
CA LEU A 37 7.17 11.34 -1.84
C LEU A 37 6.09 10.29 -1.63
N ARG A 38 5.33 10.36 -0.53
CA ARG A 38 4.17 9.46 -0.32
C ARG A 38 3.08 9.69 -1.35
N VAL A 39 2.72 10.95 -1.58
CA VAL A 39 1.71 11.33 -2.57
C VAL A 39 2.14 10.88 -3.97
N ALA A 40 3.38 11.15 -4.35
CA ALA A 40 3.94 10.75 -5.63
C ALA A 40 3.99 9.23 -5.80
N ALA A 41 4.38 8.49 -4.76
CA ALA A 41 4.38 7.03 -4.78
C ALA A 41 2.95 6.46 -4.96
N ILE A 42 1.97 6.95 -4.20
CA ILE A 42 0.58 6.50 -4.37
C ILE A 42 0.05 6.86 -5.76
N ALA A 43 0.33 8.06 -6.26
CA ALA A 43 -0.08 8.45 -7.61
C ALA A 43 0.53 7.53 -8.69
N ALA A 44 1.82 7.20 -8.58
CA ALA A 44 2.48 6.29 -9.51
C ALA A 44 1.87 4.87 -9.48
N VAL A 45 1.54 4.34 -8.30
CA VAL A 45 0.83 3.05 -8.15
C VAL A 45 -0.54 3.10 -8.82
N VAL A 46 -1.33 4.14 -8.57
CA VAL A 46 -2.67 4.31 -9.13
C VAL A 46 -2.62 4.37 -10.66
N LEU A 47 -1.73 5.21 -11.20
CA LEU A 47 -1.56 5.36 -12.65
C LEU A 47 -1.05 4.07 -13.29
N GLY A 48 -0.09 3.39 -12.66
CA GLY A 48 0.41 2.10 -13.11
C GLY A 48 -0.71 1.08 -13.21
N HIS A 49 -1.50 0.92 -12.15
CA HIS A 49 -2.64 0.00 -12.12
C HIS A 49 -3.71 0.28 -13.18
N TRP A 50 -4.02 1.55 -13.45
CA TRP A 50 -4.96 1.92 -14.51
C TRP A 50 -4.42 1.72 -15.92
N LEU A 51 -3.11 1.57 -16.08
CA LEU A 51 -2.45 1.40 -17.38
C LEU A 51 -2.12 -0.06 -17.68
N VAL A 52 -1.73 -0.86 -16.69
CA VAL A 52 -1.23 -2.23 -16.92
C VAL A 52 -2.32 -3.23 -17.25
N ARG A 53 -3.57 -3.00 -16.84
CA ARG A 53 -4.70 -3.86 -17.26
C ARG A 53 -5.25 -3.40 -18.59
N VAL A 54 -5.35 -4.32 -19.53
CA VAL A 54 -5.91 -4.09 -20.85
C VAL A 54 -7.11 -4.99 -21.04
N VAL A 55 -8.06 -4.52 -21.86
CA VAL A 55 -9.18 -5.32 -22.32
C VAL A 55 -9.02 -5.47 -23.81
N THR A 56 -8.90 -6.71 -24.25
CA THR A 56 -8.82 -7.11 -25.64
C THR A 56 -10.09 -7.85 -26.02
N VAL A 57 -10.34 -7.97 -27.32
CA VAL A 57 -11.39 -8.85 -27.84
C VAL A 57 -10.71 -10.07 -28.43
N GLU A 58 -11.04 -11.24 -27.92
CA GLU A 58 -10.63 -12.54 -28.47
C GLU A 58 -11.89 -13.36 -28.75
N ASP A 59 -12.04 -13.88 -29.97
CA ASP A 59 -13.21 -14.63 -30.44
C ASP A 59 -14.58 -13.96 -30.14
N GLY A 60 -14.63 -12.63 -30.20
CA GLY A 60 -15.84 -11.84 -29.94
C GLY A 60 -16.23 -11.72 -28.46
N ARG A 61 -15.37 -12.19 -27.53
CA ARG A 61 -15.52 -12.01 -26.09
C ARG A 61 -14.51 -10.98 -25.57
N LEU A 62 -14.90 -10.24 -24.54
CA LEU A 62 -13.98 -9.34 -23.85
C LEU A 62 -13.08 -10.16 -22.94
N GLU A 63 -11.78 -10.07 -23.17
CA GLU A 63 -10.77 -10.69 -22.34
C GLU A 63 -9.93 -9.64 -21.62
N SER A 64 -9.59 -9.94 -20.36
CA SER A 64 -8.69 -9.11 -19.57
C SER A 64 -7.27 -9.63 -19.71
N ASP A 65 -6.40 -8.87 -20.34
CA ASP A 65 -4.97 -9.16 -20.45
C ASP A 65 -4.13 -8.11 -19.70
N TYR A 66 -2.81 -8.29 -19.68
CA TYR A 66 -1.83 -7.41 -19.07
C TYR A 66 -0.90 -6.81 -20.12
N LEU A 67 -0.79 -5.48 -20.11
CA LEU A 67 0.11 -4.72 -20.99
C LEU A 67 1.54 -5.25 -21.00
N LEU A 68 2.03 -5.70 -19.83
CA LEU A 68 3.40 -6.19 -19.66
C LEU A 68 3.64 -7.56 -20.32
N ALA A 69 2.58 -8.34 -20.50
CA ALA A 69 2.60 -9.60 -21.24
C ALA A 69 2.42 -9.32 -22.74
N ALA A 70 1.40 -8.53 -23.10
CA ALA A 70 1.07 -8.20 -24.49
C ALA A 70 2.16 -7.39 -25.21
N VAL A 71 2.84 -6.48 -24.49
CA VAL A 71 3.94 -5.66 -25.03
C VAL A 71 5.16 -5.76 -24.11
N PRO A 72 6.00 -6.80 -24.24
CA PRO A 72 7.11 -7.06 -23.31
C PRO A 72 8.13 -5.92 -23.15
N ALA A 73 8.25 -5.04 -24.15
CA ALA A 73 9.10 -3.85 -24.07
C ALA A 73 8.68 -2.89 -22.93
N THR A 74 7.39 -2.87 -22.57
CA THR A 74 6.87 -2.03 -21.48
C THR A 74 7.37 -2.49 -20.10
N GLN A 75 7.89 -3.70 -19.96
CA GLN A 75 8.49 -4.19 -18.71
C GLN A 75 9.66 -3.32 -18.25
N TRP A 76 10.41 -2.68 -19.15
CA TRP A 76 11.48 -1.76 -18.76
C TRP A 76 10.96 -0.50 -18.06
N ALA A 77 9.73 -0.07 -18.35
CA ALA A 77 9.13 1.07 -17.66
C ALA A 77 8.91 0.80 -16.16
N THR A 78 8.77 -0.48 -15.77
CA THR A 78 8.56 -0.89 -14.38
C THR A 78 9.75 -0.52 -13.48
N TRP A 79 10.96 -0.35 -14.04
CA TRP A 79 12.12 0.12 -13.28
C TRP A 79 11.93 1.54 -12.73
N TRP A 80 11.13 2.34 -13.42
CA TRP A 80 10.85 3.72 -13.03
C TRP A 80 9.53 3.84 -12.25
N VAL A 81 8.53 3.06 -12.66
CA VAL A 81 7.16 3.13 -12.11
C VAL A 81 6.98 2.27 -10.85
N GLN A 82 7.83 1.26 -10.63
CA GLN A 82 7.76 0.42 -9.43
C GLN A 82 8.27 1.17 -8.19
N VAL A 83 7.37 1.90 -7.53
CA VAL A 83 7.67 2.80 -6.41
C VAL A 83 7.52 2.16 -5.03
N MET A 84 7.21 0.87 -4.95
CA MET A 84 7.06 0.17 -3.67
C MET A 84 8.28 0.30 -2.77
N PRO A 85 9.54 0.15 -3.26
CA PRO A 85 10.69 0.31 -2.39
C PRO A 85 10.79 1.71 -1.78
N LEU A 86 10.55 2.75 -2.58
CA LEU A 86 10.47 4.13 -2.10
C LEU A 86 9.42 4.32 -0.99
N PHE A 87 8.25 3.69 -1.12
CA PHE A 87 7.23 3.75 -0.07
C PHE A 87 7.71 3.13 1.24
N PHE A 88 8.34 1.95 1.20
CA PHE A 88 8.89 1.29 2.39
C PHE A 88 10.04 2.09 3.01
N ILE A 89 10.89 2.75 2.21
CA ILE A 89 11.95 3.66 2.67
C ILE A 89 11.35 4.85 3.43
N VAL A 90 10.37 5.54 2.84
CA VAL A 90 9.69 6.67 3.50
C VAL A 90 8.93 6.20 4.74
N GLY A 91 8.38 4.99 4.69
CA GLY A 91 7.79 4.30 5.84
C GLY A 91 8.80 4.04 6.95
N GLY A 92 10.01 3.61 6.62
CA GLY A 92 11.17 3.45 7.51
C GLY A 92 11.48 4.73 8.26
N TRP A 93 11.75 5.78 7.49
CA TRP A 93 12.04 7.10 8.03
C TRP A 93 10.95 7.58 9.01
N SER A 94 9.68 7.44 8.62
CA SER A 94 8.56 7.90 9.42
C SER A 94 8.31 7.07 10.67
N ASN A 95 8.42 5.74 10.55
CA ASN A 95 8.16 4.82 11.64
C ASN A 95 9.25 4.96 12.71
N LEU A 96 10.52 5.16 12.34
CA LEU A 96 11.60 5.39 13.29
C LEU A 96 11.37 6.67 14.11
N ARG A 97 11.09 7.81 13.46
CA ARG A 97 10.85 9.08 14.17
C ARG A 97 9.59 9.03 15.02
N SER A 98 8.53 8.42 14.49
CA SER A 98 7.28 8.19 15.24
C SER A 98 7.53 7.34 16.48
N TRP A 99 8.27 6.24 16.37
CA TRP A 99 8.59 5.36 17.49
C TRP A 99 9.49 6.05 18.53
N ARG A 100 10.55 6.77 18.10
CA ARG A 100 11.41 7.53 19.02
C ARG A 100 10.63 8.60 19.78
N SER A 101 9.74 9.31 19.08
CA SER A 101 8.86 10.32 19.68
C SER A 101 7.86 9.70 20.66
N ALA A 102 7.27 8.55 20.32
CA ALA A 102 6.37 7.81 21.21
C ALA A 102 7.09 7.28 22.46
N ARG A 103 8.28 6.69 22.28
CA ARG A 103 9.14 6.21 23.37
C ARG A 103 9.54 7.36 24.31
N ALA A 104 9.88 8.53 23.78
CA ALA A 104 10.22 9.71 24.57
C ALA A 104 9.04 10.23 25.41
N ARG A 105 7.79 10.00 24.96
CA ARG A 105 6.56 10.30 25.73
C ARG A 105 6.13 9.18 26.68
N GLY A 106 6.90 8.10 26.81
CA GLY A 106 6.53 6.94 27.65
C GLY A 106 5.40 6.07 27.07
N GLU A 107 5.07 6.20 25.78
CA GLU A 107 4.01 5.40 25.15
C GLU A 107 4.40 3.91 25.12
N ARG A 108 3.48 3.03 25.53
CA ARG A 108 3.70 1.58 25.54
C ARG A 108 3.80 1.02 24.12
N LEU A 109 4.72 0.08 23.89
CA LEU A 109 4.93 -0.57 22.59
C LEU A 109 3.63 -1.09 21.96
N VAL A 110 2.81 -1.80 22.75
CA VAL A 110 1.55 -2.37 22.27
C VAL A 110 0.55 -1.29 21.85
N ALA A 111 0.46 -0.18 22.60
CA ALA A 111 -0.42 0.93 22.26
C ALA A 111 0.00 1.58 20.94
N TRP A 112 1.30 1.78 20.74
CA TRP A 112 1.85 2.33 19.50
C TRP A 112 1.56 1.43 18.28
N ILE A 113 1.82 0.12 18.38
CA ILE A 113 1.54 -0.83 17.28
C ILE A 113 0.04 -0.84 16.94
N ARG A 114 -0.84 -0.95 17.96
CA ARG A 114 -2.30 -0.96 17.74
C ARG A 114 -2.82 0.35 17.15
N SER A 115 -2.25 1.48 17.55
CA SER A 115 -2.59 2.79 16.99
C SER A 115 -2.28 2.85 15.50
N ARG A 116 -1.08 2.41 15.09
CA ARG A 116 -0.66 2.36 13.69
C ARG A 116 -1.48 1.36 12.88
N ALA A 117 -1.66 0.16 13.39
CA ALA A 117 -2.45 -0.87 12.73
C ALA A 117 -3.90 -0.44 12.50
N ARG A 118 -4.56 0.17 13.49
CA ARG A 118 -5.95 0.64 13.30
C ARG A 118 -6.06 1.75 12.26
N ARG A 119 -5.09 2.65 12.17
CA ARG A 119 -5.06 3.69 11.12
C ARG A 119 -4.93 3.09 9.72
N LEU A 120 -4.20 1.99 9.60
CA LEU A 120 -4.01 1.25 8.35
C LEU A 120 -5.23 0.39 7.98
N LEU A 121 -5.78 -0.34 8.96
CA LEU A 121 -6.81 -1.35 8.74
C LEU A 121 -8.25 -0.80 8.75
N ARG A 122 -8.52 0.32 9.43
CA ARG A 122 -9.89 0.90 9.45
C ARG A 122 -10.39 1.27 8.06
N PRO A 123 -9.61 1.96 7.21
CA PRO A 123 -10.05 2.30 5.86
C PRO A 123 -10.25 1.07 4.95
N LEU A 124 -9.61 -0.06 5.27
CA LEU A 124 -9.76 -1.33 4.54
C LEU A 124 -11.14 -1.97 4.76
N VAL A 125 -11.75 -1.80 5.94
CA VAL A 125 -13.01 -2.49 6.29
C VAL A 125 -14.15 -2.19 5.30
N PRO A 126 -14.45 -0.93 4.94
CA PRO A 126 -15.49 -0.65 3.95
C PRO A 126 -15.24 -1.29 2.58
N LEU A 127 -13.99 -1.34 2.13
CA LEU A 127 -13.63 -1.99 0.87
C LEU A 127 -13.93 -3.50 0.92
N LEU A 128 -13.51 -4.17 2.00
CA LEU A 128 -13.76 -5.60 2.19
C LEU A 128 -15.25 -5.90 2.27
N VAL A 129 -16.03 -5.11 2.99
CA VAL A 129 -17.49 -5.28 3.08
C VAL A 129 -18.13 -5.19 1.70
N VAL A 130 -17.76 -4.18 0.90
CA VAL A 130 -18.30 -4.02 -0.45
C VAL A 130 -17.94 -5.21 -1.32
N TRP A 131 -16.67 -5.59 -1.41
CA TRP A 131 -16.22 -6.60 -2.36
C TRP A 131 -16.56 -8.05 -1.95
N VAL A 132 -16.59 -8.36 -0.66
CA VAL A 132 -17.13 -9.65 -0.17
C VAL A 132 -18.62 -9.76 -0.48
N THR A 133 -19.38 -8.66 -0.33
CA THR A 133 -20.80 -8.65 -0.68
C THR A 133 -21.02 -8.82 -2.18
N VAL A 134 -20.24 -8.09 -3.00
CA VAL A 134 -20.29 -8.21 -4.46
C VAL A 134 -19.94 -9.63 -4.90
N ALA A 135 -18.88 -10.23 -4.35
CA ALA A 135 -18.49 -11.61 -4.64
C ALA A 135 -19.61 -12.61 -4.33
N ALA A 136 -20.20 -12.54 -3.13
CA ALA A 136 -21.32 -13.40 -2.74
C ALA A 136 -22.54 -13.25 -3.65
N VAL A 137 -22.87 -12.02 -4.06
CA VAL A 137 -24.00 -11.75 -4.97
C VAL A 137 -23.73 -12.33 -6.36
N LEU A 138 -22.53 -12.12 -6.92
CA LEU A 138 -22.18 -12.62 -8.25
C LEU A 138 -22.23 -14.15 -8.32
N GLU A 139 -21.73 -14.82 -7.28
CA GLU A 139 -21.78 -16.26 -7.16
C GLU A 139 -23.24 -16.77 -7.13
N SER A 140 -24.13 -16.05 -6.44
CA SER A 140 -25.55 -16.44 -6.34
C SER A 140 -26.39 -16.19 -7.60
N TRP A 141 -26.00 -15.26 -8.48
CA TRP A 141 -26.85 -14.81 -9.58
C TRP A 141 -26.50 -15.43 -10.94
N ARG A 142 -25.23 -15.46 -11.37
CA ARG A 142 -24.84 -15.94 -12.74
C ARG A 142 -23.37 -16.40 -12.91
N GLY A 143 -22.59 -16.55 -11.85
CA GLY A 143 -21.15 -16.84 -11.96
C GLY A 143 -20.32 -15.60 -12.35
N GLN A 144 -19.00 -15.71 -12.22
CA GLN A 144 -18.05 -14.58 -12.31
C GLN A 144 -17.92 -13.95 -13.71
N ASP A 145 -18.44 -14.60 -14.76
CA ASP A 145 -18.35 -14.15 -16.16
C ASP A 145 -19.03 -12.80 -16.45
N ALA A 146 -19.80 -12.27 -15.50
CA ALA A 146 -20.46 -10.97 -15.63
C ALA A 146 -19.51 -9.77 -15.53
N LEU A 147 -18.30 -9.94 -14.99
CA LEU A 147 -17.32 -8.86 -14.87
C LEU A 147 -16.18 -9.02 -15.87
N VAL A 148 -15.83 -7.94 -16.55
CA VAL A 148 -14.63 -7.85 -17.41
C VAL A 148 -13.34 -8.11 -16.62
N PHE A 149 -13.36 -7.82 -15.32
CA PHE A 149 -12.26 -8.07 -14.40
C PHE A 149 -12.83 -8.69 -13.12
N GLY A 150 -12.23 -9.80 -12.65
CA GLY A 150 -12.68 -10.50 -11.44
C GLY A 150 -12.66 -9.64 -10.18
N ALA A 151 -13.53 -9.98 -9.22
CA ALA A 151 -13.77 -9.20 -8.00
C ALA A 151 -12.51 -9.07 -7.13
N GLU A 152 -11.63 -10.06 -7.18
CA GLU A 152 -10.33 -10.08 -6.52
C GLU A 152 -9.42 -8.93 -6.96
N THR A 153 -9.58 -8.41 -8.18
CA THR A 153 -8.81 -7.28 -8.71
C THR A 153 -8.85 -6.06 -7.78
N ALA A 154 -9.98 -5.84 -7.10
CA ALA A 154 -10.14 -4.73 -6.18
C ALA A 154 -9.31 -4.86 -4.90
N ILE A 155 -9.07 -6.08 -4.43
CA ILE A 155 -8.38 -6.34 -3.17
C ILE A 155 -6.91 -6.69 -3.34
N ILE A 156 -6.45 -7.01 -4.56
CA ILE A 156 -5.03 -7.31 -4.83
C ILE A 156 -4.08 -6.28 -4.18
N PRO A 157 -4.27 -4.95 -4.32
CA PRO A 157 -3.35 -3.98 -3.70
C PRO A 157 -3.24 -4.10 -2.17
N ALA A 158 -4.17 -4.77 -1.50
CA ALA A 158 -4.14 -4.96 -0.05
C ALA A 158 -2.98 -5.85 0.43
N TRP A 159 -2.29 -6.61 -0.45
CA TRP A 159 -1.09 -7.37 -0.08
C TRP A 159 -0.01 -6.44 0.49
N PHE A 160 0.13 -5.26 -0.11
CA PHE A 160 1.06 -4.24 0.33
C PHE A 160 0.74 -3.80 1.76
N LEU A 161 -0.54 -3.69 2.11
CA LEU A 161 -0.97 -3.30 3.45
C LEU A 161 -0.62 -4.38 4.49
N ALA A 162 -0.77 -5.66 4.15
CA ALA A 162 -0.34 -6.78 4.99
C ALA A 162 1.17 -6.73 5.26
N ALA A 163 1.98 -6.58 4.21
CA ALA A 163 3.43 -6.47 4.33
C ALA A 163 3.85 -5.23 5.13
N TYR A 164 3.25 -4.07 4.84
CA TYR A 164 3.54 -2.81 5.54
C TYR A 164 3.14 -2.85 7.01
N LEU A 165 2.06 -3.56 7.36
CA LEU A 165 1.65 -3.79 8.74
C LEU A 165 2.70 -4.59 9.51
N LEU A 166 3.22 -5.68 8.94
CA LEU A 166 4.28 -6.50 9.54
C LEU A 166 5.56 -5.68 9.77
N VAL A 167 6.01 -4.97 8.74
CA VAL A 167 7.20 -4.11 8.82
C VAL A 167 7.02 -2.99 9.86
N THR A 168 5.84 -2.38 9.93
CA THR A 168 5.53 -1.36 10.94
C THR A 168 5.54 -1.94 12.35
N ALA A 169 5.01 -3.14 12.55
CA ALA A 169 5.02 -3.79 13.87
C ALA A 169 6.42 -4.19 14.35
N LEU A 170 7.34 -4.50 13.42
CA LEU A 170 8.73 -4.82 13.73
C LEU A 170 9.63 -3.59 13.92
N THR A 171 9.12 -2.38 13.65
CA THR A 171 9.86 -1.12 13.81
C THR A 171 10.54 -0.99 15.18
N PRO A 172 9.91 -1.27 16.34
CA PRO A 172 10.57 -1.13 17.65
C PRO A 172 11.77 -2.05 17.82
N VAL A 173 11.72 -3.27 17.27
CA VAL A 173 12.81 -4.25 17.34
C VAL A 173 13.95 -3.81 16.45
N LEU A 174 13.65 -3.43 15.21
CA LEU A 174 14.63 -2.90 14.28
C LEU A 174 15.28 -1.62 14.81
N ALA A 175 14.51 -0.72 15.42
CA ALA A 175 15.01 0.55 15.96
C ALA A 175 16.01 0.33 17.10
N ARG A 176 15.73 -0.63 18.01
CA ARG A 176 16.66 -0.98 19.09
C ARG A 176 17.97 -1.52 18.54
N ARG A 177 17.92 -2.39 17.54
CA ARG A 177 19.12 -2.94 16.90
C ARG A 177 19.87 -1.88 16.10
N HIS A 178 19.14 -1.02 15.40
CA HIS A 178 19.68 0.11 14.66
C HIS A 178 20.41 1.11 15.56
N GLU A 179 19.92 1.36 16.77
CA GLU A 179 20.57 2.23 17.76
C GLU A 179 21.87 1.64 18.32
N ALA A 180 22.04 0.31 18.28
CA ALA A 180 23.21 -0.35 18.87
C ALA A 180 24.48 -0.25 18.00
N ASP A 181 24.36 -0.34 16.68
CA ASP A 181 25.50 -0.35 15.74
C ASP A 181 25.28 0.57 14.52
N GLY A 182 24.21 1.36 14.52
CA GLY A 182 23.79 2.14 13.37
C GLY A 182 23.01 1.36 12.31
N GLY A 183 22.61 0.12 12.61
CA GLY A 183 21.82 -0.78 11.77
C GLY A 183 22.54 -1.41 10.59
N SER A 184 23.87 -1.38 10.56
CA SER A 184 24.65 -2.04 9.51
C SER A 184 24.52 -3.55 9.59
N ARG A 185 24.63 -4.16 10.78
CA ARG A 185 24.47 -5.62 10.92
C ARG A 185 23.06 -6.07 10.62
N VAL A 186 22.05 -5.28 11.00
CA VAL A 186 20.64 -5.57 10.69
C VAL A 186 20.39 -5.54 9.19
N LEU A 187 20.82 -4.47 8.52
CA LEU A 187 20.66 -4.35 7.07
C LEU A 187 21.41 -5.47 6.33
N ALA A 188 22.66 -5.74 6.71
CA ALA A 188 23.45 -6.82 6.13
C ALA A 188 22.82 -8.20 6.36
N GLY A 189 22.32 -8.48 7.57
CA GLY A 189 21.64 -9.73 7.88
C GLY A 189 20.33 -9.92 7.10
N LEU A 190 19.53 -8.86 6.95
CA LEU A 190 18.31 -8.89 6.15
C LEU A 190 18.59 -9.07 4.66
N ALA A 191 19.60 -8.37 4.13
CA ALA A 191 20.03 -8.50 2.75
C ALA A 191 20.61 -9.89 2.47
N ALA A 192 21.45 -10.43 3.36
CA ALA A 192 22.01 -11.78 3.25
C ALA A 192 20.91 -12.85 3.31
N ALA A 193 19.93 -12.69 4.20
CA ALA A 193 18.78 -13.58 4.25
C ALA A 193 17.97 -13.53 2.93
N ALA A 194 17.73 -12.34 2.38
CA ALA A 194 17.03 -12.21 1.10
C ALA A 194 17.78 -12.85 -0.06
N VAL A 195 19.11 -12.64 -0.14
CA VAL A 195 19.98 -13.28 -1.15
C VAL A 195 19.98 -14.79 -0.99
N LEU A 196 20.00 -15.31 0.24
CA LEU A 196 19.92 -16.75 0.48
C LEU A 196 18.59 -17.33 -0.01
N ILE A 197 17.47 -16.68 0.28
CA ILE A 197 16.15 -17.13 -0.17
C ILE A 197 16.06 -17.08 -1.71
N ASP A 198 16.53 -16.01 -2.36
CA ASP A 198 16.55 -15.92 -3.82
C ASP A 198 17.47 -16.99 -4.43
N GLY A 199 18.64 -17.23 -3.84
CA GLY A 199 19.57 -18.26 -4.29
C GLY A 199 18.98 -19.67 -4.18
N LEU A 200 18.31 -19.98 -3.06
CA LEU A 200 17.59 -21.25 -2.87
C LEU A 200 16.44 -21.38 -3.87
N ARG A 201 15.67 -20.30 -4.07
CA ARG A 201 14.56 -20.24 -5.04
C ARG A 201 15.04 -20.49 -6.48
N PHE A 202 16.16 -19.89 -6.88
CA PHE A 202 16.70 -19.99 -8.25
C PHE A 202 17.56 -21.23 -8.49
N ALA A 203 18.04 -21.91 -7.44
CA ALA A 203 18.78 -23.16 -7.55
C ALA A 203 17.95 -24.33 -8.14
N GLY A 204 16.65 -24.13 -8.33
CA GLY A 204 15.77 -25.04 -9.07
C GLY A 204 14.95 -25.98 -8.19
N PRO A 205 13.91 -26.61 -8.76
CA PRO A 205 12.94 -27.41 -8.02
C PRO A 205 13.49 -28.74 -7.49
N ASP A 206 14.58 -29.29 -8.05
CA ASP A 206 15.04 -30.64 -7.72
C ASP A 206 15.22 -30.87 -6.21
N TRP A 207 15.84 -29.92 -5.50
CA TRP A 207 16.01 -29.99 -4.04
C TRP A 207 14.75 -29.61 -3.26
N ALA A 208 13.88 -28.80 -3.87
CA ALA A 208 12.64 -28.30 -3.29
C ALA A 208 11.42 -29.19 -3.60
N THR A 209 11.61 -30.28 -4.35
CA THR A 209 10.56 -31.22 -4.75
C THR A 209 9.86 -31.77 -3.52
N GLY A 210 8.53 -31.58 -3.43
CA GLY A 210 7.72 -32.03 -2.29
C GLY A 210 7.55 -30.99 -1.17
N LEU A 211 8.18 -29.82 -1.25
CA LEU A 211 7.85 -28.71 -0.36
C LEU A 211 6.49 -28.09 -0.75
N PRO A 212 5.73 -27.54 0.22
CA PRO A 212 4.51 -26.80 -0.08
C PRO A 212 4.80 -25.63 -1.02
N THR A 213 3.98 -25.44 -2.04
CA THR A 213 4.07 -24.32 -2.98
C THR A 213 2.86 -23.40 -2.88
N VAL A 214 3.04 -22.13 -3.25
CA VAL A 214 2.00 -21.10 -3.35
C VAL A 214 2.26 -20.33 -4.64
N GLU A 215 1.28 -20.27 -5.54
CA GLU A 215 1.40 -19.62 -6.86
C GLU A 215 2.59 -20.14 -7.70
N GLY A 216 2.89 -21.44 -7.62
CA GLY A 216 4.01 -22.06 -8.35
C GLY A 216 5.37 -21.87 -7.69
N GLU A 217 5.45 -21.11 -6.59
CA GLU A 217 6.69 -20.84 -5.86
C GLU A 217 6.77 -21.63 -4.55
N PRO A 218 7.96 -22.05 -4.09
CA PRO A 218 8.11 -22.68 -2.79
C PRO A 218 7.63 -21.76 -1.66
N LEU A 219 6.91 -22.30 -0.67
CA LEU A 219 6.34 -21.52 0.43
C LEU A 219 7.40 -20.71 1.20
N PHE A 220 8.64 -21.21 1.31
CA PHE A 220 9.73 -20.48 1.97
C PHE A 220 10.10 -19.18 1.24
N ALA A 221 9.85 -19.06 -0.07
CA ALA A 221 10.09 -17.84 -0.83
C ALA A 221 9.25 -16.67 -0.29
N ALA A 222 8.09 -16.96 0.31
CA ALA A 222 7.26 -15.95 0.97
C ALA A 222 7.99 -15.25 2.14
N LEU A 223 9.07 -15.82 2.70
CA LEU A 223 9.91 -15.15 3.69
C LEU A 223 10.54 -13.87 3.15
N ASN A 224 10.70 -13.71 1.84
CA ASN A 224 11.22 -12.47 1.28
C ASN A 224 10.24 -11.30 1.38
N TYR A 225 8.91 -11.54 1.50
CA TYR A 225 7.98 -10.48 1.91
C TYR A 225 8.39 -9.86 3.26
N LEU A 226 9.10 -10.61 4.11
CA LEU A 226 9.66 -10.07 5.33
C LEU A 226 11.05 -9.48 5.08
N PHE A 227 12.01 -10.27 4.59
CA PHE A 227 13.42 -9.86 4.55
C PHE A 227 13.69 -8.69 3.61
N VAL A 228 13.17 -8.71 2.38
CA VAL A 228 13.38 -7.63 1.41
C VAL A 228 12.73 -6.34 1.89
N TRP A 229 11.47 -6.39 2.32
CA TRP A 229 10.77 -5.19 2.78
C TRP A 229 11.33 -4.62 4.08
N LEU A 230 11.79 -5.46 5.02
CA LEU A 230 12.51 -4.97 6.20
C LEU A 230 13.87 -4.35 5.81
N ALA A 231 14.62 -4.92 4.85
CA ALA A 231 15.88 -4.35 4.40
C ALA A 231 15.67 -2.98 3.76
N VAL A 232 14.69 -2.86 2.87
CA VAL A 232 14.30 -1.59 2.23
C VAL A 232 13.80 -0.57 3.29
N HIS A 233 13.01 -1.01 4.26
CA HIS A 233 12.57 -0.17 5.37
C HIS A 233 13.73 0.33 6.24
N GLN A 234 14.73 -0.53 6.46
CA GLN A 234 15.95 -0.20 7.20
C GLN A 234 16.82 0.84 6.48
N LEU A 235 16.79 0.91 5.15
CA LEU A 235 17.38 2.03 4.38
C LEU A 235 16.73 3.37 4.74
N GLY A 236 15.43 3.38 5.05
CA GLY A 236 14.72 4.54 5.57
C GLY A 236 15.22 5.01 6.93
N PHE A 237 15.68 4.09 7.81
CA PHE A 237 16.29 4.44 9.09
C PHE A 237 17.64 5.11 8.88
N TRP A 238 18.46 4.56 7.98
CA TRP A 238 19.72 5.17 7.57
C TRP A 238 19.52 6.58 7.03
N TRP A 239 18.47 6.79 6.24
CA TRP A 239 18.16 8.11 5.74
C TRP A 239 17.72 9.08 6.85
N ALA A 240 16.92 8.61 7.81
CA ALA A 240 16.49 9.41 8.97
C ALA A 240 17.66 9.86 9.84
N ASP A 241 18.68 9.01 9.98
CA ASP A 241 19.88 9.29 10.78
C ASP A 241 21.01 9.95 9.96
N GLY A 242 20.71 10.43 8.74
CA GLY A 242 21.68 11.17 7.92
C GLY A 242 22.85 10.32 7.40
N ARG A 243 22.71 9.00 7.35
CA ARG A 243 23.75 8.05 6.92
C ARG A 243 23.83 7.85 5.40
N VAL A 244 22.96 8.52 4.65
CA VAL A 244 23.00 8.56 3.18
C VAL A 244 24.03 9.59 2.72
N PRO A 245 24.77 9.36 1.62
CA PRO A 245 25.73 10.35 1.12
C PRO A 245 25.11 11.74 0.99
N THR A 246 25.80 12.77 1.48
CA THR A 246 25.31 14.16 1.46
C THR A 246 25.66 14.90 0.18
N ARG A 247 26.77 14.52 -0.47
CA ARG A 247 27.21 15.13 -1.74
C ARG A 247 26.38 14.59 -2.90
N ARG A 248 25.81 15.50 -3.70
CA ARG A 248 25.00 15.15 -4.88
C ARG A 248 25.71 14.22 -5.86
N SER A 249 27.02 14.43 -6.09
CA SER A 249 27.81 13.55 -6.97
C SER A 249 27.86 12.10 -6.46
N ARG A 250 28.01 11.90 -5.15
CA ARG A 250 27.99 10.55 -4.54
C ARG A 250 26.61 9.92 -4.57
N GLN A 251 25.55 10.71 -4.42
CA GLN A 251 24.17 10.24 -4.56
C GLN A 251 23.88 9.79 -5.99
N VAL A 252 24.28 10.58 -6.99
CA VAL A 252 24.13 10.21 -8.42
C VAL A 252 24.95 8.96 -8.74
N LEU A 253 26.20 8.86 -8.26
CA LEU A 253 27.03 7.68 -8.44
C LEU A 253 26.41 6.43 -7.79
N LEU A 254 25.84 6.55 -6.60
CA LEU A 254 25.15 5.46 -5.93
C LEU A 254 23.90 5.03 -6.70
N ALA A 255 23.11 5.97 -7.20
CA ALA A 255 21.95 5.66 -8.04
C ALA A 255 22.35 4.94 -9.32
N ALA A 256 23.36 5.47 -10.04
CA ALA A 256 23.87 4.86 -11.26
C ALA A 256 24.47 3.46 -11.02
N GLY A 257 25.25 3.30 -9.96
CA GLY A 257 25.82 2.01 -9.56
C GLY A 257 24.76 0.97 -9.19
N ALA A 258 23.70 1.38 -8.48
CA ALA A 258 22.60 0.50 -8.15
C ALA A 258 21.80 0.08 -9.41
N ILE A 259 21.54 0.99 -10.35
CA ILE A 259 20.89 0.66 -11.63
C ILE A 259 21.76 -0.26 -12.48
N ALA A 260 23.08 -0.01 -12.54
CA ALA A 260 24.01 -0.88 -13.24
C ALA A 260 24.04 -2.29 -12.62
N PHE A 261 24.06 -2.38 -11.29
CA PHE A 261 24.00 -3.67 -10.59
C PHE A 261 22.67 -4.39 -10.82
N LEU A 262 21.55 -3.66 -10.82
CA LEU A 262 20.24 -4.22 -11.17
C LEU A 262 20.22 -4.78 -12.60
N ALA A 263 20.86 -4.10 -13.56
CA ALA A 263 21.03 -4.60 -14.92
C ALA A 263 21.87 -5.88 -14.98
N LEU A 264 22.89 -6.02 -14.11
CA LEU A 264 23.64 -7.26 -13.99
C LEU A 264 22.79 -8.40 -13.40
N LEU A 265 21.96 -8.12 -12.39
CA LEU A 265 21.06 -9.12 -11.82
C LEU A 265 20.05 -9.62 -12.87
N VAL A 266 19.47 -8.73 -13.67
CA VAL A 266 18.52 -9.10 -14.72
C VAL A 266 19.22 -9.77 -15.92
N GLY A 267 20.40 -9.30 -16.31
CA GLY A 267 21.12 -9.83 -17.47
C GLY A 267 21.83 -11.16 -17.22
N PHE A 268 22.34 -11.37 -16.01
CA PHE A 268 23.22 -12.51 -15.69
C PHE A 268 22.80 -13.27 -14.42
N GLY A 269 21.98 -12.68 -13.55
CA GLY A 269 21.59 -13.27 -12.27
C GLY A 269 20.29 -14.06 -12.28
N GLY A 270 19.64 -14.22 -13.44
CA GLY A 270 18.36 -14.93 -13.57
C GLY A 270 17.15 -14.16 -13.03
N TYR A 271 17.31 -12.89 -12.63
CA TYR A 271 16.19 -12.08 -12.13
C TYR A 271 15.28 -11.65 -13.28
N PRO A 272 13.94 -11.67 -13.09
CA PRO A 272 13.00 -11.18 -14.09
C PRO A 272 13.28 -9.74 -14.53
N ARG A 273 13.02 -9.45 -15.81
CA ARG A 273 13.14 -8.08 -16.35
C ARG A 273 12.17 -7.11 -15.68
N SER A 274 10.94 -7.55 -15.47
CA SER A 274 9.88 -6.74 -14.85
C SER A 274 10.09 -6.63 -13.34
N MET A 275 9.98 -5.42 -12.79
CA MET A 275 10.02 -5.16 -11.35
C MET A 275 8.65 -5.37 -10.67
N VAL A 276 7.64 -5.75 -11.45
CA VAL A 276 6.30 -6.14 -11.00
C VAL A 276 5.92 -7.51 -11.60
N SER A 277 4.95 -8.19 -10.99
CA SER A 277 4.44 -9.45 -11.51
C SER A 277 3.85 -9.28 -12.91
N VAL A 278 4.17 -10.23 -13.78
CA VAL A 278 3.60 -10.36 -15.13
C VAL A 278 2.91 -11.72 -15.17
N PRO A 279 1.61 -11.80 -15.53
CA PRO A 279 0.94 -13.09 -15.66
C PRO A 279 1.66 -14.01 -16.64
N GLY A 280 1.69 -15.30 -16.32
CA GLY A 280 2.37 -16.32 -17.14
C GLY A 280 3.89 -16.35 -17.00
N ALA A 281 4.51 -15.42 -16.24
CA ALA A 281 5.93 -15.51 -15.92
C ALA A 281 6.18 -16.50 -14.77
N GLU A 282 7.16 -17.38 -14.92
CA GLU A 282 7.53 -18.37 -13.90
C GLU A 282 8.07 -17.71 -12.61
N LEU A 283 8.80 -16.61 -12.75
CA LEU A 283 9.40 -15.88 -11.64
C LEU A 283 8.91 -14.42 -11.62
N SER A 284 8.64 -13.90 -10.42
CA SER A 284 8.30 -12.49 -10.19
C SER A 284 9.27 -11.83 -9.20
N ASN A 285 9.60 -10.57 -9.49
CA ASN A 285 10.36 -9.71 -8.58
C ASN A 285 9.52 -9.10 -7.46
N SER A 286 8.19 -9.16 -7.51
CA SER A 286 7.31 -8.53 -6.51
C SER A 286 6.46 -9.51 -5.70
N ALA A 287 6.31 -10.74 -6.17
CA ALA A 287 5.50 -11.76 -5.52
C ALA A 287 6.17 -13.14 -5.61
N PRO A 288 6.95 -13.56 -4.60
CA PRO A 288 7.50 -12.76 -3.50
C PRO A 288 8.58 -11.76 -3.96
N PRO A 289 8.86 -10.68 -3.21
CA PRO A 289 9.85 -9.69 -3.59
C PRO A 289 11.25 -10.29 -3.65
N THR A 290 12.09 -9.86 -4.59
CA THR A 290 13.48 -10.33 -4.70
C THR A 290 14.47 -9.23 -4.31
N VAL A 291 15.76 -9.59 -4.23
CA VAL A 291 16.88 -8.66 -4.02
C VAL A 291 16.93 -7.58 -5.11
N ALA A 292 16.38 -7.83 -6.30
CA ALA A 292 16.23 -6.79 -7.34
C ALA A 292 15.46 -5.57 -6.81
N LEU A 293 14.41 -5.76 -6.01
CA LEU A 293 13.66 -4.65 -5.41
C LEU A 293 14.42 -3.94 -4.28
N LEU A 294 15.31 -4.64 -3.57
CA LEU A 294 16.23 -3.99 -2.62
C LEU A 294 17.20 -3.07 -3.36
N VAL A 295 17.80 -3.55 -4.45
CA VAL A 295 18.73 -2.77 -5.28
C VAL A 295 18.02 -1.58 -5.92
N LEU A 296 16.80 -1.79 -6.45
CA LEU A 296 15.96 -0.71 -6.96
C LEU A 296 15.67 0.33 -5.85
N GLY A 297 15.39 -0.11 -4.62
CA GLY A 297 15.21 0.77 -3.47
C GLY A 297 16.45 1.61 -3.15
N ILE A 298 17.65 1.06 -3.28
CA ILE A 298 18.91 1.82 -3.12
C ILE A 298 19.01 2.90 -4.20
N ALA A 299 18.71 2.57 -5.46
CA ALA A 299 18.69 3.55 -6.55
C ALA A 299 17.67 4.67 -6.28
N GLN A 300 16.46 4.31 -5.86
CA GLN A 300 15.38 5.24 -5.54
C GLN A 300 15.72 6.13 -4.34
N LEU A 301 16.32 5.59 -3.27
CA LEU A 301 16.79 6.37 -2.13
C LEU A 301 17.83 7.40 -2.55
N ALA A 302 18.81 6.99 -3.35
CA ALA A 302 19.89 7.85 -3.82
C ALA A 302 19.35 8.97 -4.74
N ALA A 303 18.45 8.63 -5.66
CA ALA A 303 17.77 9.58 -6.52
C ALA A 303 16.90 10.57 -5.72
N ALA A 304 16.14 10.07 -4.74
CA ALA A 304 15.34 10.90 -3.84
C ALA A 304 16.25 11.88 -3.06
N ALA A 305 17.32 11.39 -2.45
CA ALA A 305 18.28 12.23 -1.73
C ALA A 305 18.90 13.31 -2.64
N ALA A 306 19.22 12.99 -3.90
CA ALA A 306 19.72 13.96 -4.87
C ALA A 306 18.68 14.99 -5.32
N ALA A 307 17.42 14.60 -5.40
CA ALA A 307 16.31 15.48 -5.80
C ALA A 307 15.81 16.38 -4.66
N ARG A 308 16.07 16.01 -3.39
CA ARG A 308 15.56 16.69 -2.20
C ARG A 308 15.74 18.22 -2.21
N PRO A 309 16.94 18.80 -2.46
CA PRO A 309 17.09 20.26 -2.43
C PRO A 309 16.33 20.99 -3.53
N GLY A 310 16.09 20.35 -4.68
CA GLY A 310 15.27 20.90 -5.75
C GLY A 310 13.78 20.87 -5.40
N LEU A 311 13.33 19.72 -4.90
CA LEU A 311 11.94 19.50 -4.55
C LEU A 311 11.51 20.30 -3.31
N GLU A 312 12.37 20.48 -2.31
CA GLU A 312 12.08 21.33 -1.15
C GLU A 312 11.85 22.79 -1.57
N ARG A 313 12.67 23.34 -2.48
CA ARG A 313 12.47 24.68 -3.04
C ARG A 313 11.15 24.81 -3.81
N TRP A 314 10.75 23.75 -4.50
CA TRP A 314 9.48 23.72 -5.21
C TRP A 314 8.27 23.62 -4.26
N LEU A 315 8.38 22.80 -3.21
CA LEU A 315 7.38 22.60 -2.16
C LEU A 315 7.26 23.78 -1.19
N ALA A 316 8.20 24.71 -1.22
CA ALA A 316 8.08 26.00 -0.52
C ALA A 316 6.99 26.90 -1.14
N ARG A 317 6.52 26.61 -2.37
CA ARG A 317 5.43 27.37 -3.01
C ARG A 317 4.08 26.97 -2.40
N PRO A 318 3.28 27.89 -1.83
CA PRO A 318 2.03 27.55 -1.13
C PRO A 318 1.05 26.73 -1.96
N ARG A 319 0.88 27.07 -3.25
CA ARG A 319 0.00 26.33 -4.16
C ARG A 319 0.43 24.87 -4.36
N VAL A 320 1.72 24.62 -4.51
CA VAL A 320 2.27 23.27 -4.70
C VAL A 320 2.06 22.47 -3.42
N TRP A 321 2.38 23.07 -2.27
CA TRP A 321 2.17 22.44 -0.97
C TRP A 321 0.70 22.13 -0.70
N ALA A 322 -0.22 23.03 -1.04
CA ALA A 322 -1.65 22.81 -0.90
C ALA A 322 -2.13 21.55 -1.66
N VAL A 323 -1.67 21.35 -2.90
CA VAL A 323 -2.00 20.13 -3.67
C VAL A 323 -1.51 18.88 -2.96
N VAL A 324 -0.27 18.89 -2.45
CA VAL A 324 0.30 17.76 -1.70
C VAL A 324 -0.47 17.49 -0.41
N VAL A 325 -0.89 18.52 0.33
CA VAL A 325 -1.68 18.34 1.55
C VAL A 325 -3.08 17.80 1.25
N LEU A 326 -3.74 18.31 0.20
CA LEU A 326 -5.06 17.86 -0.20
C LEU A 326 -5.04 16.40 -0.65
N ALA A 327 -4.10 16.02 -1.53
CA ALA A 327 -3.90 14.63 -1.93
C ALA A 327 -3.47 13.75 -0.73
N GLY A 328 -2.56 14.27 0.10
CA GLY A 328 -2.04 13.64 1.31
C GLY A 328 -3.11 13.28 2.34
N SER A 329 -4.18 14.09 2.43
CA SER A 329 -5.24 13.91 3.42
C SER A 329 -6.09 12.67 3.23
N ARG A 330 -6.11 12.10 2.01
CA ARG A 330 -6.95 10.95 1.64
C ARG A 330 -6.19 9.83 0.94
N LEU A 331 -4.89 9.71 1.23
CA LEU A 331 -4.02 8.73 0.56
C LEU A 331 -4.50 7.30 0.72
N MET A 332 -5.04 6.94 1.90
CA MET A 332 -5.49 5.58 2.13
C MET A 332 -6.77 5.27 1.36
N ALA A 333 -7.74 6.18 1.31
CA ALA A 333 -8.93 6.03 0.47
C ALA A 333 -8.56 5.97 -1.02
N VAL A 334 -7.69 6.85 -1.51
CA VAL A 334 -7.19 6.80 -2.89
C VAL A 334 -6.54 5.44 -3.18
N PHE A 335 -5.64 4.99 -2.31
CA PHE A 335 -4.95 3.71 -2.46
C PHE A 335 -5.89 2.50 -2.41
N LEU A 336 -6.94 2.50 -1.59
CA LEU A 336 -7.83 1.35 -1.48
C LEU A 336 -8.88 1.30 -2.58
N TRP A 337 -9.35 2.45 -3.05
CA TRP A 337 -10.52 2.51 -3.95
C TRP A 337 -10.16 2.71 -5.43
N HIS A 338 -8.90 2.96 -5.79
CA HIS A 338 -8.53 3.21 -7.19
C HIS A 338 -8.80 2.02 -8.13
N GLN A 339 -8.59 0.78 -7.69
CA GLN A 339 -8.95 -0.40 -8.49
C GLN A 339 -10.48 -0.49 -8.63
N THR A 340 -11.24 -0.25 -7.55
CA THR A 340 -12.71 -0.19 -7.64
C THR A 340 -13.18 0.85 -8.64
N ALA A 341 -12.55 2.03 -8.68
CA ALA A 341 -12.88 3.07 -9.66
C ALA A 341 -12.67 2.58 -11.10
N MET A 342 -11.54 1.91 -11.38
CA MET A 342 -11.28 1.32 -12.69
C MET A 342 -12.29 0.23 -13.05
N LEU A 343 -12.63 -0.64 -12.10
CA LEU A 343 -13.62 -1.71 -12.30
C LEU A 343 -15.00 -1.14 -12.64
N VAL A 344 -15.43 -0.08 -11.95
CA VAL A 344 -16.68 0.63 -12.25
C VAL A 344 -16.64 1.26 -13.64
N VAL A 345 -15.55 1.93 -14.01
CA VAL A 345 -15.39 2.50 -15.35
C VAL A 345 -15.45 1.41 -16.41
N ALA A 346 -14.73 0.31 -16.23
CA ALA A 346 -14.72 -0.81 -17.17
C ALA A 346 -16.10 -1.46 -17.32
N ALA A 347 -16.79 -1.72 -16.21
CA ALA A 347 -18.11 -2.34 -16.18
C ALA A 347 -19.20 -1.50 -16.85
N VAL A 348 -19.01 -0.18 -16.94
CA VAL A 348 -19.93 0.71 -17.68
C VAL A 348 -19.46 0.88 -19.12
N ALA A 349 -18.19 1.20 -19.33
CA ALA A 349 -17.70 1.71 -20.61
C ALA A 349 -17.64 0.64 -21.71
N TYR A 350 -17.23 -0.60 -21.38
CA TYR A 350 -17.15 -1.67 -22.36
C TYR A 350 -18.53 -2.21 -22.78
N PRO A 351 -19.46 -2.55 -21.86
CA PRO A 351 -20.77 -3.06 -22.27
C PRO A 351 -21.66 -2.05 -23.00
N THR A 352 -21.47 -0.75 -22.74
CA THR A 352 -22.22 0.33 -23.41
C THR A 352 -21.62 0.75 -24.75
N GLY A 353 -20.45 0.22 -25.13
CA GLY A 353 -19.72 0.62 -26.33
C GLY A 353 -19.12 2.04 -26.25
N LEU A 354 -19.11 2.67 -25.06
CA LEU A 354 -18.44 3.96 -24.83
C LEU A 354 -16.92 3.86 -24.95
N TRP A 355 -16.37 2.64 -24.80
CA TRP A 355 -14.96 2.35 -24.99
C TRP A 355 -14.80 1.13 -25.90
N SER A 356 -14.02 1.27 -26.97
CA SER A 356 -13.65 0.13 -27.82
C SER A 356 -12.53 -0.68 -27.17
N ALA A 357 -12.75 -1.98 -27.04
CA ALA A 357 -11.65 -2.93 -26.86
C ALA A 357 -11.14 -3.27 -28.26
N GLY A 358 -9.84 -3.03 -28.50
CA GLY A 358 -9.18 -3.43 -29.75
C GLY A 358 -8.57 -4.82 -29.62
N GLU A 359 -8.28 -5.45 -30.75
CA GLU A 359 -7.54 -6.72 -30.80
C GLU A 359 -6.05 -6.54 -30.44
N ARG A 360 -5.51 -5.31 -30.54
CA ARG A 360 -4.09 -5.02 -30.36
C ARG A 360 -3.88 -3.72 -29.59
N ILE A 361 -2.72 -3.60 -28.94
CA ILE A 361 -2.26 -2.36 -28.31
C ILE A 361 -1.47 -1.56 -29.35
N ASP A 362 -2.14 -0.59 -29.96
CA ASP A 362 -1.61 0.27 -31.02
C ASP A 362 -1.57 1.76 -30.59
N ALA A 363 -1.32 2.66 -31.54
CA ALA A 363 -1.27 4.10 -31.28
C ALA A 363 -2.62 4.66 -30.80
N GLU A 364 -3.74 4.13 -31.29
CA GLU A 364 -5.08 4.54 -30.87
C GLU A 364 -5.32 4.17 -29.40
N TRP A 365 -4.90 2.96 -28.99
CA TRP A 365 -4.94 2.55 -27.60
C TRP A 365 -4.19 3.54 -26.69
N TRP A 366 -2.98 3.96 -27.08
CA TRP A 366 -2.18 4.95 -26.32
C TRP A 366 -2.85 6.32 -26.25
N LEU A 367 -3.43 6.79 -27.36
CA LEU A 367 -4.16 8.07 -27.42
C LEU A 367 -5.43 8.07 -26.57
N SER A 368 -6.05 6.91 -26.35
CA SER A 368 -7.23 6.76 -25.50
C SER A 368 -6.92 6.84 -23.99
N ARG A 369 -5.67 6.53 -23.57
CA ARG A 369 -5.31 6.40 -22.15
C ARG A 369 -5.51 7.66 -21.31
N PRO A 370 -5.22 8.90 -21.78
CA PRO A 370 -5.51 10.10 -21.00
C PRO A 370 -6.98 10.25 -20.62
N ALA A 371 -7.90 9.92 -21.55
CA ALA A 371 -9.33 9.95 -21.27
C ALA A 371 -9.75 8.82 -20.31
N TRP A 372 -9.14 7.64 -20.42
CA TRP A 372 -9.35 6.52 -19.50
C TRP A 372 -8.95 6.89 -18.07
N ILE A 373 -7.75 7.43 -17.90
CA ILE A 373 -7.22 7.90 -16.62
C ILE A 373 -8.12 9.00 -16.04
N ALA A 374 -8.61 9.93 -16.86
CA ALA A 374 -9.52 10.97 -16.42
C ALA A 374 -10.86 10.40 -15.92
N ALA A 375 -11.45 9.43 -16.63
CA ALA A 375 -12.67 8.76 -16.20
C ALA A 375 -12.48 8.04 -14.86
N CYS A 376 -11.41 7.27 -14.72
CA CYS A 376 -11.06 6.60 -13.47
C CYS A 376 -10.83 7.59 -12.33
N ALA A 377 -10.16 8.72 -12.59
CA ALA A 377 -9.93 9.78 -11.60
C ALA A 377 -11.22 10.45 -11.13
N ILE A 378 -12.19 10.67 -12.02
CA ILE A 378 -13.51 11.22 -11.68
C ILE A 378 -14.25 10.25 -10.75
N VAL A 379 -14.35 8.97 -11.14
CA VAL A 379 -15.03 7.95 -10.31
C VAL A 379 -14.32 7.79 -8.96
N LEU A 380 -12.99 7.78 -8.95
CA LEU A 380 -12.22 7.71 -7.71
C LEU A 380 -12.49 8.91 -6.80
N ALA A 381 -12.54 10.13 -7.34
CA ALA A 381 -12.85 11.32 -6.58
C ALA A 381 -14.24 11.25 -5.93
N LEU A 382 -15.23 10.72 -6.65
CA LEU A 382 -16.59 10.48 -6.12
C LEU A 382 -16.59 9.44 -5.00
N LEU A 383 -15.93 8.30 -5.20
CA LEU A 383 -15.79 7.27 -4.17
C LEU A 383 -15.13 7.83 -2.91
N VAL A 384 -13.99 8.50 -3.07
CA VAL A 384 -13.23 9.12 -1.98
C VAL A 384 -14.06 10.18 -1.23
N ALA A 385 -14.92 10.94 -1.92
CA ALA A 385 -15.83 11.89 -1.28
C ALA A 385 -16.87 11.19 -0.38
N VAL A 386 -17.38 10.02 -0.79
CA VAL A 386 -18.35 9.23 -0.01
C VAL A 386 -17.69 8.50 1.16
N VAL A 387 -16.50 7.94 0.95
CA VAL A 387 -15.81 7.08 1.92
C VAL A 387 -14.90 7.82 2.89
N GLY A 388 -14.44 9.03 2.52
CA GLY A 388 -13.42 9.79 3.27
C GLY A 388 -13.82 10.13 4.71
N ARG A 389 -15.11 10.08 5.04
CA ARG A 389 -15.62 10.19 6.42
C ARG A 389 -15.05 9.12 7.37
N TRP A 390 -14.63 7.96 6.85
CA TRP A 390 -14.13 6.84 7.67
C TRP A 390 -12.62 6.86 7.92
N GLU A 391 -11.87 7.83 7.38
CA GLU A 391 -10.42 7.93 7.58
C GLU A 391 -10.02 8.53 8.94
N THR A 392 -10.96 9.09 9.70
CA THR A 392 -10.70 9.65 11.04
C THR A 392 -10.63 8.56 12.11
N ALA A 393 -9.44 7.96 12.26
CA ALA A 393 -9.16 7.08 13.38
C ALA A 393 -8.71 7.87 14.63
N GLY A 394 -9.56 7.90 15.66
CA GLY A 394 -9.18 8.40 16.99
C GLY A 394 -8.02 7.60 17.64
N PRO A 395 -7.31 8.19 18.62
CA PRO A 395 -6.18 7.55 19.31
C PRO A 395 -6.55 6.18 19.90
N ALA A 396 -5.55 5.31 20.07
CA ALA A 396 -5.77 4.02 20.72
C ALA A 396 -5.91 4.25 22.21
N SER A 397 -7.02 3.80 22.79
CA SER A 397 -7.11 3.68 24.23
C SER A 397 -6.08 2.66 24.71
N ASP A 398 -5.49 2.94 25.85
CA ASP A 398 -4.61 2.01 26.52
C ASP A 398 -5.31 0.66 26.76
N SER A 399 -4.57 -0.45 26.60
CA SER A 399 -5.10 -1.76 26.95
C SER A 399 -5.18 -1.88 28.48
N VAL A 400 -6.34 -2.30 28.97
CA VAL A 400 -6.57 -2.66 30.39
C VAL A 400 -5.92 -4.02 30.74
N LEU A 401 -5.55 -4.81 29.73
CA LEU A 401 -4.90 -6.10 29.90
C LEU A 401 -3.45 -5.96 30.39
N PRO A 402 -2.94 -6.94 31.18
CA PRO A 402 -1.52 -7.03 31.53
C PRO A 402 -0.61 -7.03 30.28
N GLY A 403 0.58 -6.43 30.41
CA GLY A 403 1.46 -6.14 29.26
C GLY A 403 1.80 -7.35 28.39
N ARG A 404 2.08 -8.52 28.99
CA ARG A 404 2.39 -9.76 28.24
C ARG A 404 1.19 -10.28 27.46
N VAL A 405 0.01 -10.31 28.09
CA VAL A 405 -1.24 -10.77 27.46
C VAL A 405 -1.64 -9.82 26.32
N ALA A 406 -1.48 -8.51 26.53
CA ALA A 406 -1.73 -7.50 25.51
C ALA A 406 -0.78 -7.63 24.30
N ALA A 407 0.48 -7.98 24.54
CA ALA A 407 1.47 -8.23 23.49
C ALA A 407 1.13 -9.49 22.68
N VAL A 408 0.90 -10.63 23.35
CA VAL A 408 0.52 -11.89 22.69
C VAL A 408 -0.74 -11.71 21.85
N LYS A 409 -1.78 -11.08 22.42
CA LYS A 409 -3.01 -10.77 21.69
C LYS A 409 -2.77 -9.90 20.46
N THR A 410 -1.89 -8.91 20.56
CA THR A 410 -1.59 -7.99 19.45
C THR A 410 -0.81 -8.69 18.35
N VAL A 411 0.16 -9.54 18.70
CA VAL A 411 0.91 -10.37 17.73
C VAL A 411 -0.04 -11.36 17.05
N ALA A 412 -0.85 -12.09 17.81
CA ALA A 412 -1.82 -13.04 17.26
C ALA A 412 -2.81 -12.33 16.31
N ALA A 413 -3.36 -11.19 16.72
CA ALA A 413 -4.29 -10.43 15.89
C ALA A 413 -3.63 -9.87 14.61
N LEU A 414 -2.36 -9.47 14.69
CA LEU A 414 -1.57 -9.03 13.54
C LEU A 414 -1.31 -10.18 12.57
N LEU A 415 -0.88 -11.34 13.07
CA LEU A 415 -0.66 -12.54 12.24
C LEU A 415 -1.96 -13.01 11.59
N LEU A 416 -3.06 -13.10 12.34
CA LEU A 416 -4.37 -13.46 11.79
C LEU A 416 -4.85 -12.49 10.70
N THR A 417 -4.63 -11.18 10.90
CA THR A 417 -4.96 -10.16 9.90
C THR A 417 -4.10 -10.33 8.64
N SER A 418 -2.79 -10.46 8.79
CA SER A 418 -1.86 -10.59 7.66
C SER A 418 -2.04 -11.91 6.90
N ILE A 419 -2.22 -13.03 7.60
CA ILE A 419 -2.46 -14.35 6.99
C ILE A 419 -3.84 -14.36 6.33
N GLY A 420 -4.90 -13.94 7.02
CA GLY A 420 -6.25 -13.91 6.44
C GLY A 420 -6.30 -13.04 5.19
N LEU A 421 -5.68 -11.86 5.22
CA LEU A 421 -5.60 -10.99 4.04
C LEU A 421 -4.76 -11.62 2.92
N GLY A 422 -3.60 -12.21 3.24
CA GLY A 422 -2.74 -12.87 2.27
C GLY A 422 -3.42 -14.05 1.58
N VAL A 423 -4.12 -14.90 2.33
CA VAL A 423 -4.87 -16.04 1.77
C VAL A 423 -6.03 -15.57 0.89
N LEU A 424 -6.73 -14.50 1.26
CA LEU A 424 -7.80 -13.93 0.40
C LEU A 424 -7.26 -13.32 -0.90
N ILE A 425 -6.03 -12.81 -0.88
CA ILE A 425 -5.42 -12.22 -2.08
C ILE A 425 -4.97 -13.32 -3.06
N VAL A 426 -4.44 -14.42 -2.54
CA VAL A 426 -3.97 -15.55 -3.36
C VAL A 426 -5.13 -16.44 -3.79
N GLY A 427 -6.02 -16.78 -2.85
CA GLY A 427 -7.14 -17.70 -3.08
C GLY A 427 -8.41 -17.02 -3.63
N GLY A 428 -8.43 -15.69 -3.70
CA GLY A 428 -9.60 -14.93 -4.16
C GLY A 428 -10.68 -14.72 -3.09
N LEU A 429 -11.77 -14.08 -3.51
CA LEU A 429 -12.92 -13.75 -2.67
C LEU A 429 -14.06 -14.76 -2.73
N THR A 430 -13.93 -15.79 -3.57
CA THR A 430 -14.94 -16.83 -3.78
C THR A 430 -14.36 -18.21 -3.53
N ASP A 431 -15.18 -19.08 -2.96
CA ASP A 431 -14.87 -20.47 -2.67
C ASP A 431 -16.16 -21.28 -2.87
N PRO A 432 -16.29 -22.06 -3.95
CA PRO A 432 -17.53 -22.79 -4.27
C PRO A 432 -17.98 -23.75 -3.16
N ASP A 433 -17.04 -24.29 -2.39
CA ASP A 433 -17.32 -25.21 -1.28
C ASP A 433 -17.64 -24.45 0.02
N GLY A 434 -17.43 -23.13 0.03
CA GLY A 434 -17.67 -22.24 1.15
C GLY A 434 -19.14 -21.81 1.29
N PRO A 435 -19.57 -21.42 2.51
CA PRO A 435 -20.91 -20.89 2.71
C PRO A 435 -21.11 -19.59 1.92
N LEU A 436 -22.22 -19.50 1.17
CA LEU A 436 -22.50 -18.42 0.20
C LEU A 436 -21.44 -18.27 -0.89
N GLY A 437 -20.66 -19.33 -1.16
CA GLY A 437 -19.57 -19.31 -2.11
C GLY A 437 -18.38 -18.45 -1.65
N LEU A 438 -18.18 -18.29 -0.34
CA LEU A 438 -17.16 -17.43 0.23
C LEU A 438 -16.10 -18.23 1.03
N PRO A 439 -14.82 -17.80 1.02
CA PRO A 439 -13.73 -18.44 1.76
C PRO A 439 -13.85 -18.14 3.27
N ALA A 440 -14.69 -18.94 3.96
CA ALA A 440 -15.07 -18.69 5.35
C ALA A 440 -13.89 -18.71 6.33
N GLY A 441 -12.93 -19.61 6.15
CA GLY A 441 -11.73 -19.71 7.01
C GLY A 441 -10.88 -18.44 6.99
N PRO A 442 -10.40 -18.00 5.82
CA PRO A 442 -9.64 -16.75 5.67
C PRO A 442 -10.41 -15.51 6.14
N LEU A 443 -11.71 -15.42 5.83
CA LEU A 443 -12.57 -14.32 6.30
C LEU A 443 -12.70 -14.32 7.83
N ALA A 444 -12.89 -15.48 8.47
CA ALA A 444 -12.96 -15.59 9.92
C ALA A 444 -11.64 -15.19 10.59
N ALA A 445 -10.50 -15.63 10.04
CA ALA A 445 -9.18 -15.24 10.52
C ALA A 445 -8.97 -13.71 10.42
N LEU A 446 -9.33 -13.11 9.29
CA LEU A 446 -9.25 -11.67 9.09
C LEU A 446 -10.14 -10.91 10.08
N LEU A 447 -11.41 -11.30 10.23
CA LEU A 447 -12.34 -10.68 11.18
C LEU A 447 -11.86 -10.80 12.63
N ALA A 448 -11.35 -11.96 13.02
CA ALA A 448 -10.76 -12.18 14.34
C ALA A 448 -9.55 -11.27 14.58
N GLY A 449 -8.68 -11.12 13.57
CA GLY A 449 -7.56 -10.18 13.59
C GLY A 449 -8.00 -8.72 13.75
N LEU A 450 -8.95 -8.27 12.94
CA LEU A 450 -9.51 -6.91 12.99
C LEU A 450 -10.15 -6.60 14.36
N PHE A 451 -10.88 -7.56 14.93
CA PHE A 451 -11.47 -7.44 16.27
C PHE A 451 -10.38 -7.42 17.36
N GLY A 452 -9.40 -8.33 17.27
CA GLY A 452 -8.26 -8.39 18.17
C GLY A 452 -7.47 -7.08 18.23
N MET A 453 -7.31 -6.41 17.09
CA MET A 453 -6.68 -5.09 16.96
C MET A 453 -7.56 -3.92 17.38
N GLY A 454 -8.87 -4.14 17.61
CA GLY A 454 -9.82 -3.08 17.96
C GLY A 454 -10.14 -2.15 16.80
N VAL A 455 -10.01 -2.64 15.57
CA VAL A 455 -10.44 -1.96 14.34
C VAL A 455 -11.96 -1.88 14.32
N VAL A 456 -12.60 -3.03 14.58
CA VAL A 456 -14.04 -3.25 14.66
C VAL A 456 -14.43 -3.41 16.14
N GLY A 457 -15.53 -2.77 16.58
CA GLY A 457 -16.14 -3.01 17.90
C GLY A 457 -15.91 -1.96 19.01
N GLN A 458 -15.06 -0.94 18.83
CA GLN A 458 -14.93 0.15 19.83
C GLN A 458 -16.17 1.05 19.88
N SER A 459 -16.82 1.30 18.75
CA SER A 459 -18.09 2.03 18.67
C SER A 459 -19.24 1.30 19.36
N TRP A 460 -19.25 -0.04 19.31
CA TRP A 460 -20.23 -0.88 20.02
C TRP A 460 -20.02 -0.85 21.54
N ARG A 461 -18.77 -0.96 22.01
CA ARG A 461 -18.46 -0.88 23.44
C ARG A 461 -18.72 0.51 24.03
N ALA A 462 -18.44 1.59 23.28
CA ALA A 462 -18.75 2.95 23.72
C ALA A 462 -20.27 3.23 23.78
N ARG A 463 -21.06 2.59 22.91
CA ARG A 463 -22.54 2.67 22.93
C ARG A 463 -23.18 1.84 24.05
N LEU A 464 -22.51 0.78 24.52
CA LEU A 464 -22.97 -0.06 25.65
C LEU A 464 -22.47 0.45 27.01
N ALA A 465 -21.49 1.35 27.03
CA ALA A 465 -20.92 1.92 28.25
C ALA A 465 -21.85 2.81 29.11
N PRO A 466 -23.03 3.32 28.67
CA PRO A 466 -23.89 4.11 29.56
C PRO A 466 -24.58 3.32 30.69
N ALA A 467 -24.52 1.98 30.73
CA ALA A 467 -25.30 1.21 31.70
C ALA A 467 -24.57 0.84 33.01
N VAL A 468 -23.25 1.04 33.13
CA VAL A 468 -22.48 0.54 34.29
C VAL A 468 -21.96 1.64 35.22
N SER A 469 -21.98 2.91 34.80
CA SER A 469 -21.59 4.05 35.66
C SER A 469 -22.76 4.76 36.34
N ALA A 470 -24.01 4.36 36.08
CA ALA A 470 -25.20 4.87 36.75
C ALA A 470 -25.52 4.17 38.09
N GLY A 471 -25.00 2.95 38.33
CA GLY A 471 -25.29 2.19 39.55
C GLY A 471 -24.42 2.50 40.77
N GLY A 472 -23.47 3.43 40.67
CA GLY A 472 -22.49 3.73 41.73
C GLY A 472 -22.72 5.03 42.51
N ARG A 473 -23.73 5.83 42.14
CA ARG A 473 -23.98 7.15 42.76
C ARG A 473 -25.20 7.25 43.69
N ASP A 474 -25.97 6.17 43.84
CA ASP A 474 -27.20 6.18 44.66
C ASP A 474 -27.03 5.59 46.08
N ARG A 475 -25.81 5.27 46.53
CA ARG A 475 -25.58 4.82 47.92
C ARG A 475 -25.15 5.93 48.90
N GLN A 476 -25.26 7.21 48.53
CA GLN A 476 -24.96 8.34 49.42
C GLN A 476 -26.20 9.13 49.88
N PHE A 477 -27.42 8.65 49.61
CA PHE A 477 -28.66 9.38 49.91
C PHE A 477 -29.58 8.72 50.96
N LEU A 478 -29.13 7.67 51.67
CA LEU A 478 -29.93 6.98 52.72
C LEU A 478 -29.29 7.01 54.12
N GLU A 479 -28.39 7.95 54.38
CA GLU A 479 -27.91 8.28 55.73
C GLU A 479 -27.98 9.80 55.95
N ARG A 480 -29.20 10.36 55.98
CA ARG A 480 -29.55 11.61 56.66
C ARG A 480 -30.99 11.58 57.11
#